data_AF-A0A3B7A4I8-F1
#
_entry.id   AF-A0A3B7A4I8-F1
#
_cell.length_a   1.000
_cell.length_b   1.000
_cell.length_c   1.000
_cell.angle_alpha   90.00
_cell.angle_beta   90.00
_cell.angle_gamma   90.00
#
_symmetry.space_group_name_H-M   'P 1'
#
loop_
_entity.id
_entity.type
_entity.pdbx_description
1 polymer ?
#
loop_
_entity_poly.entity_id
_entity_poly.type
_entity_poly.pdbx_seq_one_letter_code
_entity_poly.pdbx_strand_id
1 'polypeptide(L)'
;MADDIENIETPAEDTGQISEDDWAAAMAEQAPSDIAATAQPADIFPSFSAPVGQGGIMNELDMILDIPVQITVELGRTKITIKNLLQLAHGSVVELDAMAGEPMDVLVNGTLIAQGEVVVVNDKFGIRLTDIITPSERMRKLNR
;
A
#
# COMPACT_ATOMS: atom_id res chain seq x y z
N MET A 1 30.76 59.00 -58.39
CA MET A 1 29.89 59.58 -57.36
C MET A 1 30.16 58.75 -56.12
N ALA A 2 31.24 59.07 -55.41
CA ALA A 2 31.33 60.19 -54.45
C ALA A 2 30.85 59.67 -53.09
N ASP A 3 31.50 59.87 -51.95
CA ASP A 3 32.76 60.50 -51.55
C ASP A 3 32.90 59.99 -50.08
N ASP A 4 34.06 59.51 -49.63
CA ASP A 4 35.11 60.31 -48.99
C ASP A 4 34.75 60.72 -47.53
N ILE A 5 35.78 60.66 -46.66
CA ILE A 5 36.03 61.57 -45.53
C ILE A 5 35.52 61.21 -44.11
N GLU A 6 36.55 60.95 -43.26
CA GLU A 6 36.84 61.48 -41.90
C GLU A 6 35.85 61.22 -40.76
N ASN A 7 36.24 60.57 -39.66
CA ASN A 7 37.15 61.02 -38.60
C ASN A 7 36.54 62.11 -37.68
N ILE A 8 36.57 61.79 -36.38
CA ILE A 8 36.76 62.71 -35.26
C ILE A 8 35.56 63.51 -34.69
N GLU A 9 35.56 63.47 -33.34
CA GLU A 9 35.03 64.42 -32.34
C GLU A 9 33.53 64.45 -31.99
N THR A 10 33.29 63.93 -30.78
CA THR A 10 32.27 64.34 -29.80
C THR A 10 32.16 65.86 -29.65
N PRO A 11 30.98 66.36 -29.27
CA PRO A 11 30.92 67.00 -27.95
C PRO A 11 29.68 66.61 -27.15
N ALA A 12 29.87 66.69 -25.84
CA ALA A 12 28.85 66.60 -24.83
C ALA A 12 27.90 67.80 -24.84
N GLU A 13 26.78 67.64 -24.11
CA GLU A 13 25.94 68.68 -23.50
C GLU A 13 25.00 69.48 -24.41
N ASP A 14 23.68 69.23 -24.29
CA ASP A 14 22.83 70.27 -23.72
C ASP A 14 21.68 69.67 -22.90
N THR A 15 21.49 70.35 -21.80
CA THR A 15 20.80 70.10 -20.55
C THR A 15 19.27 70.05 -20.69
N GLY A 16 18.70 68.89 -20.39
CA GLY A 16 17.29 68.73 -20.01
C GLY A 16 17.24 68.28 -18.57
N GLN A 17 17.30 69.24 -17.66
CA GLN A 17 17.32 69.08 -16.21
C GLN A 17 16.07 68.32 -15.75
N ILE A 18 16.15 66.99 -15.64
CA ILE A 18 15.12 66.18 -14.96
C ILE A 18 15.34 66.44 -13.47
N SER A 19 14.48 67.27 -12.90
CA SER A 19 14.50 67.67 -11.49
C SER A 19 14.40 66.46 -10.57
N GLU A 20 15.04 66.54 -9.40
CA GLU A 20 14.97 65.51 -8.34
C GLU A 20 13.51 65.19 -7.92
N ASP A 21 12.58 66.11 -8.16
CA ASP A 21 11.15 65.94 -7.95
C ASP A 21 10.46 64.98 -8.95
N ASP A 22 10.97 64.85 -10.18
CA ASP A 22 10.44 63.90 -11.19
C ASP A 22 10.94 62.48 -10.93
N TRP A 23 12.15 62.35 -10.36
CA TRP A 23 12.66 61.09 -9.81
C TRP A 23 11.91 60.65 -8.54
N ALA A 24 11.53 61.61 -7.69
CA ALA A 24 10.76 61.34 -6.48
C ALA A 24 9.33 60.86 -6.79
N ALA A 25 8.69 61.40 -7.83
CA ALA A 25 7.36 61.00 -8.25
C ALA A 25 7.30 59.56 -8.79
N ALA A 26 8.31 59.13 -9.57
CA ALA A 26 8.39 57.75 -10.07
C ALA A 26 8.65 56.71 -8.96
N MET A 27 9.34 57.10 -7.88
CA MET A 27 9.57 56.26 -6.69
C MET A 27 8.32 56.16 -5.79
N ALA A 28 7.48 57.20 -5.76
CA ALA A 28 6.25 57.22 -4.97
C ALA A 28 5.15 56.30 -5.53
N GLU A 29 5.19 55.97 -6.82
CA GLU A 29 4.21 55.11 -7.48
C GLU A 29 4.54 53.61 -7.40
N GLN A 30 5.77 53.26 -6.99
CA GLN A 30 6.18 51.87 -6.70
C GLN A 30 6.16 51.53 -5.21
N ALA A 31 5.46 52.32 -4.38
CA ALA A 31 5.17 51.93 -3.02
C ALA A 31 4.46 50.56 -3.03
N PRO A 32 5.07 49.47 -2.52
CA PRO A 32 4.39 48.21 -2.42
C PRO A 32 3.27 48.38 -1.40
N SER A 33 2.04 48.51 -1.89
CA SER A 33 0.85 48.33 -1.09
C SER A 33 0.93 46.95 -0.44
N ASP A 34 1.01 46.93 0.90
CA ASP A 34 1.02 45.73 1.73
C ASP A 34 -0.11 44.77 1.35
N ILE A 35 0.23 43.79 0.53
CA ILE A 35 -0.37 42.47 0.59
C ILE A 35 0.79 41.50 0.49
N ALA A 36 1.37 41.22 1.65
CA ALA A 36 2.35 40.17 1.85
C ALA A 36 1.75 38.82 1.39
N ALA A 37 1.90 38.49 0.12
CA ALA A 37 1.72 37.14 -0.38
C ALA A 37 2.87 36.30 0.17
N THR A 38 2.69 35.82 1.39
CA THR A 38 3.53 34.80 2.01
C THR A 38 3.38 33.53 1.17
N ALA A 39 4.35 33.30 0.29
CA ALA A 39 4.48 32.03 -0.41
C ALA A 39 4.75 30.93 0.62
N GLN A 40 3.67 30.27 1.08
CA GLN A 40 3.79 29.08 1.89
C GLN A 40 4.27 27.94 0.97
N PRO A 41 5.41 27.30 1.24
CA PRO A 41 5.78 26.10 0.50
C PRO A 41 4.70 25.05 0.76
N ALA A 42 4.15 24.48 -0.32
CA ALA A 42 3.23 23.37 -0.19
C ALA A 42 3.99 22.16 0.37
N ASP A 43 3.58 21.69 1.55
CA ASP A 43 4.07 20.44 2.15
C ASP A 43 3.53 19.24 1.36
N ILE A 44 4.15 18.98 0.20
CA ILE A 44 3.79 17.87 -0.70
C ILE A 44 4.48 16.55 -0.25
N PHE A 45 5.47 16.62 0.65
CA PHE A 45 6.17 15.45 1.14
C PHE A 45 5.82 15.18 2.61
N PRO A 46 5.27 14.00 2.97
CA PRO A 46 5.04 13.67 4.36
C PRO A 46 6.39 13.56 5.10
N SER A 47 6.60 14.41 6.09
CA SER A 47 7.77 14.39 6.96
C SER A 47 7.75 13.16 7.87
N PHE A 48 8.59 12.17 7.59
CA PHE A 48 8.75 10.93 8.38
C PHE A 48 9.50 11.12 9.72
N SER A 49 9.68 12.36 10.19
CA SER A 49 10.46 12.68 11.40
C SER A 49 9.61 12.88 12.66
N ALA A 50 8.31 12.61 12.63
CA ALA A 50 7.52 12.55 13.85
C ALA A 50 7.97 11.34 14.70
N PRO A 51 8.10 11.48 16.03
CA PRO A 51 8.37 10.33 16.88
C PRO A 51 7.24 9.34 16.66
N VAL A 52 7.58 8.13 16.22
CA VAL A 52 6.62 7.03 16.06
C VAL A 52 6.03 6.78 17.45
N GLY A 53 4.92 7.45 17.74
CA GLY A 53 4.08 7.11 18.87
C GLY A 53 3.72 5.64 18.72
N GLN A 54 3.60 4.93 19.84
CA GLN A 54 3.31 3.49 19.90
C GLN A 54 2.01 3.05 19.16
N GLY A 55 1.30 3.96 18.47
CA GLY A 55 0.21 3.67 17.54
C GLY A 55 0.62 3.32 16.09
N GLY A 56 1.88 3.54 15.67
CA GLY A 56 2.32 3.16 14.31
C GLY A 56 2.30 1.65 14.05
N ILE A 57 2.74 0.87 15.03
CA ILE A 57 2.75 -0.61 14.97
C ILE A 57 1.36 -1.24 15.03
N MET A 58 0.38 -0.59 15.68
CA MET A 58 -0.99 -1.12 15.73
C MET A 58 -1.70 -0.95 14.39
N ASN A 59 -1.51 0.20 13.71
CA ASN A 59 -2.05 0.41 12.37
C ASN A 59 -1.44 -0.56 11.32
N GLU A 60 -0.17 -0.91 11.45
CA GLU A 60 0.48 -1.89 10.57
C GLU A 60 -0.06 -3.32 10.79
N LEU A 61 -0.36 -3.68 12.05
CA LEU A 61 -0.98 -4.96 12.37
C LEU A 61 -2.42 -5.04 11.84
N ASP A 62 -3.20 -3.96 11.98
CA ASP A 62 -4.57 -3.90 11.48
C ASP A 62 -4.65 -4.13 9.97
N MET A 63 -3.68 -3.62 9.18
CA MET A 63 -3.60 -3.90 7.74
C MET A 63 -3.32 -5.38 7.42
N ILE A 64 -2.61 -6.11 8.28
CA ILE A 64 -2.30 -7.53 8.07
C ILE A 64 -3.51 -8.42 8.40
N LEU A 65 -4.39 -7.98 9.30
CA LEU A 65 -5.57 -8.76 9.71
C LEU A 65 -6.58 -8.99 8.57
N ASP A 66 -6.60 -8.11 7.58
CA ASP A 66 -7.52 -8.17 6.44
C ASP A 66 -7.03 -9.05 5.27
N ILE A 67 -5.85 -9.68 5.41
CA ILE A 67 -5.31 -10.55 4.37
C ILE A 67 -6.18 -11.82 4.25
N PRO A 68 -6.78 -12.10 3.08
CA PRO A 68 -7.60 -13.30 2.90
C PRO A 68 -6.72 -14.55 2.93
N VAL A 69 -7.20 -15.58 3.61
CA VAL A 69 -6.48 -16.87 3.74
C VAL A 69 -7.37 -18.02 3.29
N GLN A 70 -6.78 -18.98 2.57
CA GLN A 70 -7.48 -20.19 2.15
C GLN A 70 -7.53 -21.22 3.28
N ILE A 71 -8.75 -21.59 3.66
CA ILE A 71 -9.02 -22.70 4.59
C ILE A 71 -9.40 -23.92 3.75
N THR A 72 -8.75 -25.04 4.01
CA THR A 72 -9.05 -26.34 3.40
C THR A 72 -9.52 -27.29 4.50
N VAL A 73 -10.63 -27.97 4.27
CA VAL A 73 -11.08 -29.05 5.15
C VAL A 73 -10.97 -30.37 4.44
N GLU A 74 -10.31 -31.32 5.09
CA GLU A 74 -10.04 -32.62 4.52
C GLU A 74 -10.88 -33.69 5.18
N LEU A 75 -11.58 -34.47 4.36
CA LEU A 75 -12.29 -35.67 4.83
C LEU A 75 -11.32 -36.74 5.31
N GLY A 76 -10.17 -36.87 4.63
CA GLY A 76 -9.15 -37.84 4.93
C GLY A 76 -8.12 -37.90 3.82
N ARG A 77 -6.98 -38.55 4.12
CA ARG A 77 -5.91 -38.82 3.16
C ARG A 77 -5.76 -40.32 2.98
N THR A 78 -5.13 -40.74 1.89
CA THR A 78 -4.65 -42.12 1.75
C THR A 78 -3.46 -42.15 0.81
N LYS A 79 -2.67 -43.22 0.86
CA LYS A 79 -1.55 -43.46 -0.05
C LYS A 79 -1.85 -44.67 -0.93
N ILE A 80 -1.93 -44.45 -2.23
CA ILE A 80 -2.09 -45.51 -3.23
C ILE A 80 -0.88 -45.55 -4.18
N THR A 81 -0.64 -46.70 -4.79
CA THR A 81 0.43 -46.84 -5.80
C THR A 81 0.04 -46.11 -7.08
N ILE A 82 1.03 -45.65 -7.86
CA ILE A 82 0.80 -45.02 -9.18
C ILE A 82 -0.01 -45.95 -10.09
N LYS A 83 0.24 -47.27 -10.03
CA LYS A 83 -0.52 -48.27 -10.78
C LYS A 83 -2.01 -48.21 -10.45
N ASN A 84 -2.37 -48.17 -9.16
CA ASN A 84 -3.77 -48.11 -8.74
C ASN A 84 -4.41 -46.77 -9.11
N LEU A 85 -3.67 -45.66 -9.00
CA LEU A 85 -4.14 -44.34 -9.39
C LEU A 85 -4.50 -44.26 -10.88
N LEU A 86 -3.69 -44.84 -11.76
CA LEU A 86 -3.97 -44.90 -13.21
C LEU A 86 -5.13 -45.83 -13.59
N GLN A 87 -5.54 -46.73 -12.68
CA GLN A 87 -6.66 -47.64 -12.88
C GLN A 87 -8.00 -47.08 -12.38
N LEU A 88 -8.01 -45.93 -11.72
CA LEU A 88 -9.24 -45.31 -11.23
C LEU A 88 -10.15 -44.92 -12.39
N ALA A 89 -11.42 -45.24 -12.27
CA ALA A 89 -12.46 -44.92 -13.23
C ALA A 89 -13.70 -44.37 -12.52
N HIS A 90 -14.68 -43.91 -13.30
CA HIS A 90 -15.97 -43.50 -12.76
C HIS A 90 -16.59 -44.66 -11.95
N GLY A 91 -16.93 -44.38 -10.69
CA GLY A 91 -17.47 -45.38 -9.77
C GLY A 91 -16.43 -46.12 -8.93
N SER A 92 -15.13 -45.88 -9.12
CA SER A 92 -14.10 -46.39 -8.20
C SER A 92 -14.27 -45.77 -6.81
N VAL A 93 -14.21 -46.61 -5.77
CA VAL A 93 -14.25 -46.18 -4.37
C VAL A 93 -12.83 -46.28 -3.81
N VAL A 94 -12.35 -45.19 -3.22
CA VAL A 94 -11.03 -45.12 -2.57
C VAL A 94 -11.25 -44.98 -1.07
N GLU A 95 -10.71 -45.92 -0.31
CA GLU A 95 -10.72 -45.89 1.14
C GLU A 95 -9.75 -44.81 1.65
N LEU A 96 -10.17 -44.07 2.67
CA LEU A 96 -9.38 -43.02 3.31
C LEU A 96 -8.92 -43.49 4.69
N ASP A 97 -7.82 -42.93 5.19
CA ASP A 97 -7.25 -43.25 6.49
C ASP A 97 -8.11 -42.71 7.66
N ALA A 98 -9.09 -41.85 7.38
CA ALA A 98 -9.97 -41.24 8.36
C ALA A 98 -11.12 -42.17 8.77
N MET A 99 -11.36 -42.30 10.08
CA MET A 99 -12.46 -43.13 10.59
C MET A 99 -13.79 -42.38 10.56
N ALA A 100 -14.87 -43.11 10.27
CA ALA A 100 -16.20 -42.53 10.28
C ALA A 100 -16.57 -42.02 11.69
N GLY A 101 -16.99 -40.75 11.76
CA GLY A 101 -17.39 -40.10 13.01
C GLY A 101 -16.26 -39.37 13.74
N GLU A 102 -15.02 -39.46 13.28
CA GLU A 102 -13.94 -38.60 13.78
C GLU A 102 -14.06 -37.18 13.22
N PRO A 103 -13.63 -36.15 13.97
CA PRO A 103 -13.61 -34.78 13.46
C PRO A 103 -12.62 -34.66 12.30
N MET A 104 -12.98 -33.86 11.31
CA MET A 104 -12.19 -33.58 10.11
C MET A 104 -11.10 -32.55 10.40
N ASP A 105 -9.98 -32.71 9.71
CA ASP A 105 -8.85 -31.79 9.82
C ASP A 105 -9.13 -30.50 9.04
N VAL A 106 -8.88 -29.37 9.71
CA VAL A 106 -8.99 -28.02 9.14
C VAL A 106 -7.59 -27.45 9.00
N LEU A 107 -7.20 -27.23 7.74
CA LEU A 107 -5.89 -26.74 7.38
C LEU A 107 -5.98 -25.32 6.83
N VAL A 108 -4.93 -24.57 7.08
CA VAL A 108 -4.71 -23.25 6.51
C VAL A 108 -3.35 -23.25 5.84
N ASN A 109 -3.30 -22.92 4.54
CA ASN A 109 -2.06 -23.02 3.74
C ASN A 109 -1.34 -24.37 3.91
N GLY A 110 -2.09 -25.47 4.03
CA GLY A 110 -1.53 -26.82 4.21
C GLY A 110 -1.10 -27.17 5.65
N THR A 111 -1.32 -26.27 6.61
CA THR A 111 -0.97 -26.49 8.02
C THR A 111 -2.21 -26.72 8.88
N LEU A 112 -2.20 -27.79 9.69
CA LEU A 112 -3.30 -28.10 10.61
C LEU A 112 -3.43 -27.04 11.71
N ILE A 113 -4.61 -26.41 11.77
CA ILE A 113 -4.94 -25.36 12.75
C ILE A 113 -6.06 -25.75 13.70
N ALA A 114 -6.95 -26.64 13.28
CA ALA A 114 -8.16 -27.00 14.01
C ALA A 114 -8.69 -28.35 13.54
N GLN A 115 -9.63 -28.88 14.32
CA GLN A 115 -10.46 -30.02 13.96
C GLN A 115 -11.92 -29.62 14.09
N GLY A 116 -12.78 -30.23 13.28
CA GLY A 116 -14.20 -29.90 13.32
C GLY A 116 -15.07 -30.93 12.63
N GLU A 117 -16.36 -30.86 12.91
CA GLU A 117 -17.37 -31.74 12.33
C GLU A 117 -18.16 -31.02 11.23
N VAL A 118 -18.59 -31.78 10.22
CA VAL A 118 -19.41 -31.23 9.14
C VAL A 118 -20.82 -30.99 9.64
N VAL A 119 -21.32 -29.80 9.38
CA VAL A 119 -22.69 -29.39 9.63
C VAL A 119 -23.31 -28.89 8.33
N VAL A 120 -24.63 -28.94 8.22
CA VAL A 120 -25.35 -28.33 7.09
C VAL A 120 -26.06 -27.10 7.59
N VAL A 121 -25.81 -25.96 6.95
CA VAL A 121 -26.42 -24.66 7.26
C VAL A 121 -26.96 -24.07 5.97
N ASN A 122 -28.28 -23.85 5.91
CA ASN A 122 -28.96 -23.30 4.72
C ASN A 122 -28.60 -24.06 3.43
N ASP A 123 -28.72 -25.40 3.47
CA ASP A 123 -28.37 -26.32 2.36
C ASP A 123 -26.92 -26.24 1.87
N LYS A 124 -26.03 -25.61 2.66
CA LYS A 124 -24.59 -25.54 2.41
C LYS A 124 -23.83 -26.33 3.46
N PHE A 125 -22.74 -26.96 3.06
CA PHE A 125 -21.79 -27.54 4.00
C PHE A 125 -21.09 -26.43 4.79
N GLY A 126 -21.00 -26.64 6.10
CA GLY A 126 -20.21 -25.84 7.02
C GLY A 126 -19.39 -26.76 7.92
N ILE A 127 -18.46 -26.17 8.67
CA ILE A 127 -17.68 -26.89 9.67
C ILE A 127 -17.86 -26.22 11.02
N ARG A 128 -18.21 -27.02 12.03
CA ARG A 128 -18.20 -26.61 13.43
C ARG A 128 -16.86 -27.04 14.03
N LEU A 129 -16.05 -26.06 14.44
CA LEU A 129 -14.76 -26.32 15.07
C LEU A 129 -14.97 -26.96 16.45
N THR A 130 -14.39 -28.14 16.65
CA THR A 130 -14.40 -28.87 17.92
C THR A 130 -13.16 -28.56 18.76
N ASP A 131 -12.01 -28.45 18.10
CA ASP A 131 -10.74 -28.08 18.73
C ASP A 131 -9.97 -27.11 17.82
N ILE A 132 -9.28 -26.13 18.40
CA ILE A 132 -8.53 -25.11 17.66
C ILE A 132 -7.33 -24.62 18.47
N ILE A 133 -6.18 -24.49 17.80
CA ILE A 133 -4.96 -23.98 18.42
C ILE A 133 -5.08 -22.49 18.79
N THR A 134 -4.21 -22.04 19.70
CA THR A 134 -4.25 -20.66 20.19
C THR A 134 -4.00 -19.63 19.07
N PRO A 135 -4.54 -18.40 19.16
CA PRO A 135 -4.30 -17.36 18.15
C PRO A 135 -2.80 -17.12 17.88
N SER A 136 -1.98 -17.11 18.93
CA SER A 136 -0.53 -16.93 18.84
C SER A 136 0.16 -18.06 18.05
N GLU A 137 -0.31 -19.30 18.21
CA GLU A 137 0.21 -20.44 17.46
C GLU A 137 -0.25 -20.42 16.00
N ARG A 138 -1.48 -19.97 15.71
CA ARG A 138 -1.97 -19.80 14.33
C ARG A 138 -1.07 -18.84 13.54
N MET A 139 -0.75 -17.68 14.11
CA MET A 139 0.13 -16.71 13.44
C MET A 139 1.54 -17.27 13.21
N ARG A 140 2.08 -18.02 14.18
CA ARG A 140 3.38 -18.68 14.02
C ARG A 140 3.37 -19.76 12.93
N LYS A 141 2.30 -20.54 12.85
CA LYS A 141 2.14 -21.59 11.84
C LYS A 141 1.90 -21.04 10.43
N LEU A 142 1.34 -19.84 10.31
CA LEU A 142 1.10 -19.18 9.02
C LEU A 142 2.38 -18.56 8.43
N ASN A 143 3.33 -18.17 9.28
CA ASN A 143 4.59 -17.54 8.89
C ASN A 143 5.71 -18.54 8.51
N ARG A 144 5.43 -19.85 8.49
CA ARG A 144 6.39 -20.90 8.17
C ARG A 144 6.10 -21.50 6.81
#